data_AF-W4HR73-F1
#
_entry.id   AF-W4HR73-F1
#
_cell.length_a   1.000
_cell.length_b   1.000
_cell.length_c   1.000
_cell.angle_alpha   90.00
_cell.angle_beta   90.00
_cell.angle_gamma   90.00
#
_symmetry.space_group_name_H-M   'P 1'
#
loop_
_entity.id
_entity.type
_entity.pdbx_description
1 polymer ?
#
loop_
_entity_poly.entity_id
_entity_poly.type
_entity_poly.pdbx_seq_one_letter_code
_entity_poly.pdbx_strand_id
1 'polypeptide(L)'
;MAGAVLMATRIPAPRGDIQRFRLRGSRGGRTVRAMTRALVTEICTALPGVEHSDPWGGGHDAWKVAGKMFAVVGTAADGVSVKTTSIEDAAFLIELGRAERAPYFHRSWVRVPWGVTDRAELEDRISTSYRLVRGGLTRRVQTGLPPLPDPSAGA
;
A
#
# COMPACT_ATOMS: atom_id res chain seq x y z
N MET A 1 82.55 -25.39 -13.99
CA MET A 1 81.74 -26.60 -14.29
C MET A 1 80.95 -26.96 -13.03
N ALA A 2 79.63 -26.98 -13.15
CA ALA A 2 78.62 -27.60 -12.28
C ALA A 2 78.55 -27.23 -10.78
N GLY A 3 77.35 -26.80 -10.33
CA GLY A 3 76.99 -26.74 -8.91
C GLY A 3 75.63 -26.07 -8.61
N ALA A 4 74.59 -26.90 -8.46
CA ALA A 4 73.32 -26.77 -7.71
C ALA A 4 72.76 -25.35 -7.37
N VAL A 5 71.57 -24.97 -7.87
CA VAL A 5 70.22 -25.21 -7.29
C VAL A 5 70.02 -24.60 -5.89
N LEU A 6 69.26 -23.49 -5.81
CA LEU A 6 68.07 -23.44 -4.95
C LEU A 6 67.05 -22.42 -5.45
N MET A 7 65.82 -22.90 -5.53
CA MET A 7 64.59 -22.25 -6.01
C MET A 7 64.23 -21.00 -5.21
N ALA A 8 64.10 -19.86 -5.88
CA ALA A 8 63.30 -18.74 -5.38
C ALA A 8 61.97 -18.73 -6.14
N THR A 9 60.92 -19.18 -5.47
CA THR A 9 59.54 -19.12 -5.94
C THR A 9 59.14 -17.67 -6.18
N ARG A 10 58.93 -17.30 -7.46
CA ARG A 10 58.31 -16.04 -7.85
C ARG A 10 56.84 -16.08 -7.43
N ILE A 11 56.49 -15.29 -6.43
CA ILE A 11 55.11 -14.92 -6.09
C ILE A 11 54.59 -13.98 -7.20
N PRO A 12 53.55 -14.34 -7.98
CA PRO A 12 52.86 -13.36 -8.80
C PRO A 12 51.91 -12.53 -7.92
N ALA A 13 52.05 -11.20 -8.00
CA ALA A 13 51.10 -10.26 -7.41
C ALA A 13 49.69 -10.47 -7.98
N PRO A 14 48.62 -10.39 -7.17
CA PRO A 14 47.26 -10.47 -7.67
C PRO A 14 46.94 -9.25 -8.54
N ARG A 15 46.62 -9.52 -9.80
CA ARG A 15 46.05 -8.55 -10.74
C ARG A 15 44.60 -8.29 -10.36
N GLY A 16 44.24 -7.01 -10.33
CA GLY A 16 42.87 -6.56 -10.52
C GLY A 16 42.05 -6.51 -9.25
N ASP A 17 42.00 -5.31 -8.68
CA ASP A 17 40.98 -4.82 -7.77
C ASP A 17 39.57 -5.17 -8.29
N ILE A 18 39.03 -6.28 -7.84
CA ILE A 18 37.59 -6.47 -7.69
C ILE A 18 37.16 -5.57 -6.53
N GLN A 19 37.05 -4.27 -6.83
CA GLN A 19 36.32 -3.33 -6.01
C GLN A 19 34.94 -3.93 -5.76
N ARG A 20 34.77 -4.41 -4.54
CA ARG A 20 33.52 -4.84 -3.95
C ARG A 20 32.53 -3.69 -4.13
N PHE A 21 31.70 -3.77 -5.16
CA PHE A 21 30.50 -2.95 -5.27
C PHE A 21 29.52 -3.47 -4.22
N ARG A 22 29.80 -3.15 -2.96
CA ARG A 22 28.84 -3.20 -1.87
C ARG A 22 27.74 -2.22 -2.26
N LEU A 23 26.66 -2.73 -2.87
CA LEU A 23 25.40 -2.02 -3.01
C LEU A 23 24.83 -1.78 -1.60
N ARG A 24 25.40 -0.78 -0.93
CA ARG A 24 24.77 -0.09 0.19
C ARG A 24 23.85 0.95 -0.44
N GLY A 25 22.55 0.67 -0.48
CA GLY A 25 21.58 1.73 -0.76
C GLY A 25 20.23 1.32 -1.33
N SER A 26 19.50 0.38 -0.72
CA SER A 26 18.04 0.39 -0.89
C SER A 26 17.44 1.48 -0.01
N ARG A 27 17.48 2.72 -0.52
CA ARG A 27 16.74 3.89 0.00
C ARG A 27 15.42 4.11 -0.77
N GLY A 28 14.98 3.18 -1.62
CA GLY A 28 13.75 3.30 -2.42
C GLY A 28 12.45 2.98 -1.65
N GLY A 29 12.51 2.14 -0.62
CA GLY A 29 11.30 1.68 0.08
C GLY A 29 10.63 2.74 0.96
N ARG A 30 11.38 3.73 1.46
CA ARG A 30 10.83 4.78 2.35
C ARG A 30 10.03 5.82 1.58
N THR A 31 10.50 6.23 0.41
CA THR A 31 9.84 7.25 -0.41
C THR A 31 8.56 6.73 -1.03
N VAL A 32 8.55 5.49 -1.55
CA VAL A 32 7.34 4.87 -2.11
C VAL A 32 6.25 4.72 -1.04
N ARG A 33 6.60 4.18 0.14
CA ARG A 33 5.67 4.10 1.28
C ARG A 33 5.06 5.45 1.68
N ALA A 34 5.90 6.49 1.76
CA ALA A 34 5.47 7.83 2.14
C ALA A 34 4.54 8.45 1.07
N MET A 35 4.87 8.30 -0.22
CA MET A 35 4.04 8.82 -1.31
C MET A 35 2.69 8.11 -1.38
N THR A 36 2.63 6.80 -1.19
CA THR A 36 1.35 6.09 -1.32
C THR A 36 0.44 6.26 -0.10
N ARG A 37 1.00 6.39 1.10
CA ARG A 37 0.22 6.77 2.29
C ARG A 37 -0.32 8.20 2.18
N ALA A 38 0.50 9.13 1.70
CA ALA A 38 0.06 10.51 1.45
C ALA A 38 -1.09 10.56 0.42
N LEU A 39 -1.03 9.75 -0.64
CA LEU A 39 -2.08 9.67 -1.64
C LEU A 39 -3.40 9.09 -1.08
N VAL A 40 -3.34 8.03 -0.27
CA VAL A 40 -4.56 7.53 0.41
C VAL A 40 -5.11 8.58 1.38
N THR A 41 -4.22 9.29 2.07
CA THR A 41 -4.62 10.39 2.97
C THR A 41 -5.36 11.47 2.20
N GLU A 42 -4.78 11.93 1.09
CA GLU A 42 -5.37 12.95 0.21
C GLU A 42 -6.77 12.52 -0.25
N ILE A 43 -6.92 11.32 -0.81
CA ILE A 43 -8.21 10.77 -1.28
C ILE A 43 -9.22 10.71 -0.13
N CYS A 44 -8.83 10.14 1.03
CA CYS A 44 -9.75 9.98 2.15
C CYS A 44 -10.18 11.31 2.77
N THR A 45 -9.29 12.31 2.82
CA THR A 45 -9.61 13.64 3.38
C THR A 45 -10.54 14.46 2.49
N ALA A 46 -10.62 14.16 1.20
CA ALA A 46 -11.57 14.79 0.29
C ALA A 46 -13.01 14.28 0.49
N LEU A 47 -13.20 13.16 1.20
CA LEU A 47 -14.51 12.55 1.41
C LEU A 47 -15.24 13.16 2.63
N PRO A 48 -16.55 13.41 2.53
CA PRO A 48 -17.30 14.10 3.57
C PRO A 48 -17.49 13.27 4.85
N GLY A 49 -17.28 13.89 6.01
CA GLY A 49 -17.52 13.24 7.31
C GLY A 49 -16.59 12.06 7.61
N VAL A 50 -15.38 12.11 7.05
CA VAL A 50 -14.33 11.14 7.32
C VAL A 50 -13.56 11.52 8.58
N GLU A 51 -13.26 10.51 9.38
CA GLU A 51 -12.42 10.58 10.57
C GLU A 51 -11.18 9.72 10.34
N HIS A 52 -10.00 10.26 10.66
CA HIS A 52 -8.75 9.51 10.70
C HIS A 52 -8.47 9.09 12.14
N SER A 53 -8.08 7.83 12.33
CA SER A 53 -7.78 7.26 13.63
C SER A 53 -6.60 6.29 13.48
N ASP A 54 -5.69 6.27 14.46
CA ASP A 54 -4.73 5.19 14.66
C ASP A 54 -5.22 4.28 15.79
N PRO A 55 -6.09 3.29 15.51
CA PRO A 55 -6.68 2.45 16.54
C PRO A 55 -5.69 1.53 17.25
N TRP A 56 -4.43 1.45 16.82
CA TRP A 56 -3.43 0.54 17.39
C TRP A 56 -2.13 1.23 17.83
N GLY A 57 -2.00 2.56 17.69
CA GLY A 57 -0.85 3.35 18.16
C GLY A 57 0.50 2.94 17.55
N GLY A 58 0.46 2.30 16.37
CA GLY A 58 1.60 1.60 15.77
C GLY A 58 1.92 2.03 14.35
N GLY A 59 1.30 3.12 13.87
CA GLY A 59 1.43 3.55 12.47
C GLY A 59 0.42 2.88 11.54
N HIS A 60 -0.75 2.51 12.06
CA HIS A 60 -1.89 2.12 11.22
C HIS A 60 -2.71 3.37 10.91
N ASP A 61 -3.04 3.60 9.64
CA ASP A 61 -4.04 4.61 9.30
C ASP A 61 -5.37 3.91 9.10
N ALA A 62 -6.33 4.13 9.98
CA ALA A 62 -7.71 3.69 9.78
C ALA A 62 -8.61 4.90 9.49
N TRP A 63 -9.27 4.84 8.34
CA TRP A 63 -10.21 5.85 7.88
C TRP A 63 -11.63 5.36 8.14
N LYS A 64 -12.42 6.19 8.82
CA LYS A 64 -13.77 5.87 9.26
C LYS A 64 -14.76 6.92 8.76
N VAL A 65 -16.01 6.51 8.55
CA VAL A 65 -17.15 7.39 8.33
C VAL A 65 -18.18 7.08 9.42
N ALA A 66 -18.50 8.09 10.23
CA ALA A 66 -19.39 7.96 11.40
C ALA A 66 -19.08 6.72 12.28
N GLY A 67 -17.80 6.52 12.61
CA GLY A 67 -17.34 5.40 13.43
C GLY A 67 -17.22 4.03 12.73
N LYS A 68 -17.47 3.92 11.42
CA LYS A 68 -17.27 2.67 10.63
C LYS A 68 -16.09 2.78 9.68
N MET A 69 -15.17 1.80 9.73
CA MET A 69 -13.98 1.78 8.87
C MET A 69 -14.33 1.49 7.41
N PHE A 70 -13.70 2.21 6.48
CA PHE A 70 -13.82 1.98 5.03
C PHE A 70 -12.46 1.83 4.32
N ALA A 71 -11.37 2.36 4.88
CA ALA A 71 -10.02 2.15 4.36
C ALA A 71 -9.03 1.99 5.50
N VAL A 72 -8.08 1.06 5.37
CA VAL A 72 -7.05 0.82 6.39
C VAL A 72 -5.70 0.61 5.73
N VAL A 73 -4.67 1.35 6.18
CA VAL A 73 -3.28 1.13 5.80
C VAL A 73 -2.54 0.54 6.99
N GLY A 74 -2.01 -0.68 6.84
CA GLY A 74 -1.25 -1.37 7.88
C GLY A 74 0.12 -0.75 8.16
N THR A 75 0.79 -1.20 9.23
CA THR A 75 2.17 -0.80 9.58
C THR A 75 3.19 -1.23 8.53
N ALA A 76 2.92 -2.35 7.86
CA ALA A 76 3.66 -2.85 6.72
C ALA A 76 3.57 -1.91 5.51
N ALA A 77 2.61 -0.96 5.53
CA ALA A 77 2.34 0.03 4.49
C ALA A 77 2.69 -0.52 3.11
N ASP A 78 2.18 -1.71 2.82
CA ASP A 78 2.38 -2.49 1.61
C ASP A 78 1.16 -2.41 0.70
N GLY A 79 0.05 -1.86 1.21
CA GLY A 79 -1.17 -1.59 0.49
C GLY A 79 -2.22 -0.89 1.36
N VAL A 80 -3.40 -0.68 0.76
CA VAL A 80 -4.61 -0.25 1.47
C VAL A 80 -5.66 -1.34 1.44
N SER A 81 -6.27 -1.63 2.57
CA SER A 81 -7.40 -2.54 2.69
C SER A 81 -8.71 -1.77 2.52
N VAL A 82 -9.53 -2.20 1.57
CA VAL A 82 -10.82 -1.58 1.21
C VAL A 82 -11.91 -2.63 1.08
N LYS A 83 -13.17 -2.22 1.27
CA LYS A 83 -14.35 -3.07 1.12
C LYS A 83 -14.81 -3.09 -0.33
N THR A 84 -15.14 -4.27 -0.83
CA THR A 84 -15.75 -4.48 -2.15
C THR A 84 -17.27 -4.61 -2.04
N THR A 85 -17.96 -4.45 -3.17
CA THR A 85 -19.42 -4.58 -3.25
C THR A 85 -19.88 -6.00 -2.91
N SER A 86 -19.17 -6.99 -3.40
CA SER A 86 -19.44 -8.41 -3.17
C SER A 86 -18.16 -9.21 -2.90
N ILE A 87 -18.34 -10.49 -2.55
CA ILE A 87 -17.24 -11.42 -2.28
C ILE A 87 -16.66 -11.92 -3.59
N GLU A 88 -17.51 -12.02 -4.59
CA GLU A 88 -17.24 -12.36 -5.97
C GLU A 88 -16.33 -11.29 -6.60
N ASP A 89 -16.62 -10.00 -6.39
CA ASP A 89 -15.73 -8.91 -6.84
C ASP A 89 -14.36 -8.97 -6.15
N ALA A 90 -14.34 -9.29 -4.85
CA ALA A 90 -13.09 -9.46 -4.12
C ALA A 90 -12.26 -10.62 -4.68
N ALA A 91 -12.89 -11.76 -4.94
CA ALA A 91 -12.24 -12.93 -5.54
C ALA A 91 -11.71 -12.61 -6.94
N PHE A 92 -12.51 -11.93 -7.77
CA PHE A 92 -12.13 -11.53 -9.12
C PHE A 92 -10.92 -10.58 -9.13
N LEU A 93 -10.89 -9.59 -8.24
CA LEU A 93 -9.74 -8.70 -8.09
C LEU A 93 -8.47 -9.44 -7.67
N ILE A 94 -8.60 -10.45 -6.82
CA ILE A 94 -7.47 -11.29 -6.39
C ILE A 94 -6.98 -12.16 -7.54
N GLU A 95 -7.88 -12.78 -8.30
CA GLU A 95 -7.56 -13.61 -9.46
C GLU A 95 -6.85 -12.82 -10.57
N LEU A 96 -7.28 -11.58 -10.81
CA LEU A 96 -6.63 -10.66 -11.74
C LEU A 96 -5.26 -10.15 -11.26
N GLY A 97 -4.83 -10.51 -10.05
CA GLY A 97 -3.60 -9.98 -9.44
C GLY A 97 -3.67 -8.49 -9.13
N ARG A 98 -4.87 -7.90 -9.08
CA ARG A 98 -5.10 -6.47 -8.80
C ARG A 98 -5.27 -6.19 -7.31
N ALA A 99 -5.54 -7.22 -6.52
CA ALA A 99 -5.62 -7.14 -5.07
C ALA A 99 -5.17 -8.46 -4.43
N GLU A 100 -5.03 -8.44 -3.11
CA GLU A 100 -4.71 -9.58 -2.29
C GLU A 100 -5.76 -9.74 -1.19
N ARG A 101 -5.81 -10.93 -0.57
CA ARG A 101 -6.68 -11.14 0.58
C ARG A 101 -6.26 -10.23 1.73
N ALA A 102 -7.19 -9.42 2.23
CA ALA A 102 -6.94 -8.59 3.40
C ALA A 102 -6.84 -9.48 4.66
N PRO A 103 -5.68 -9.53 5.36
CA PRO A 103 -5.55 -10.31 6.59
C PRO A 103 -6.49 -9.77 7.68
N TYR A 104 -7.10 -10.66 8.47
CA TYR A 104 -7.99 -10.30 9.59
C TYR A 104 -9.32 -9.63 9.22
N PHE A 105 -9.58 -9.36 7.94
CA PHE A 105 -10.85 -8.83 7.47
C PHE A 105 -11.77 -9.91 6.89
N HIS A 106 -13.05 -9.56 6.75
CA HIS A 106 -14.03 -10.41 6.08
C HIS A 106 -13.66 -10.63 4.60
N ARG A 107 -14.13 -11.72 4.00
CA ARG A 107 -13.86 -12.10 2.59
C ARG A 107 -14.29 -11.06 1.53
N SER A 108 -15.14 -10.10 1.90
CA SER A 108 -15.53 -8.96 1.06
C SER A 108 -14.56 -7.76 1.18
N TRP A 109 -13.38 -7.98 1.74
CA TRP A 109 -12.34 -6.97 1.87
C TRP A 109 -11.10 -7.46 1.17
N VAL A 110 -10.47 -6.55 0.44
CA VAL A 110 -9.25 -6.81 -0.30
C VAL A 110 -8.20 -5.80 0.09
N ARG A 111 -6.94 -6.21 0.03
CA ARG A 111 -5.78 -5.33 0.14
C ARG A 111 -5.29 -5.01 -1.26
N VAL A 112 -5.28 -3.74 -1.62
CA VAL A 112 -4.68 -3.27 -2.88
C VAL A 112 -3.22 -2.96 -2.61
N PRO A 113 -2.26 -3.77 -3.11
CA PRO A 113 -0.85 -3.50 -2.92
C PRO A 113 -0.41 -2.28 -3.73
N TRP A 114 0.63 -1.60 -3.25
CA TRP A 114 1.16 -0.44 -3.96
C TRP A 114 1.82 -0.83 -5.29
N GLY A 115 1.66 0.01 -6.32
CA GLY A 115 2.28 -0.18 -7.63
C GLY A 115 1.54 -1.11 -8.59
N VAL A 116 0.44 -1.72 -8.14
CA VAL A 116 -0.42 -2.58 -8.99
C VAL A 116 -1.58 -1.79 -9.61
N THR A 117 -1.98 -0.69 -8.98
CA THR A 117 -3.05 0.19 -9.44
C THR A 117 -2.52 1.61 -9.61
N ASP A 118 -3.07 2.34 -10.58
CA ASP A 118 -2.83 3.77 -10.70
C ASP A 118 -3.64 4.57 -9.66
N ARG A 119 -3.49 5.90 -9.68
CA ARG A 119 -4.19 6.81 -8.77
C ARG A 119 -5.72 6.77 -8.97
N ALA A 120 -6.18 6.76 -10.22
CA ALA A 120 -7.61 6.81 -10.53
C ALA A 120 -8.32 5.51 -10.11
N GLU A 121 -7.71 4.36 -10.38
CA GLU A 121 -8.17 3.05 -9.92
C GLU A 121 -8.24 2.97 -8.39
N LEU A 122 -7.26 3.58 -7.71
CA LEU A 122 -7.19 3.59 -6.25
C LEU A 122 -8.26 4.50 -5.65
N GLU A 123 -8.46 5.67 -6.25
CA GLU A 123 -9.51 6.62 -5.87
C GLU A 123 -10.90 6.04 -6.05
N ASP A 124 -11.17 5.38 -7.18
CA ASP A 124 -12.46 4.71 -7.42
C ASP A 124 -12.73 3.59 -6.40
N ARG A 125 -11.70 2.79 -6.07
CA ARG A 125 -11.83 1.72 -5.07
C ARG A 125 -12.10 2.25 -3.67
N ILE A 126 -11.36 3.28 -3.24
CA ILE A 126 -11.57 3.90 -1.93
C ILE A 126 -12.95 4.56 -1.87
N SER A 127 -13.35 5.26 -2.92
CA SER A 127 -14.66 5.91 -3.04
C SER A 127 -15.80 4.91 -3.01
N THR A 128 -15.65 3.78 -3.71
CA THR A 128 -16.62 2.68 -3.69
C THR A 128 -16.74 2.09 -2.30
N SER A 129 -15.62 1.80 -1.62
CA SER A 129 -15.62 1.32 -0.23
C SER A 129 -16.32 2.31 0.71
N TYR A 130 -16.03 3.60 0.58
CA TYR A 130 -16.69 4.65 1.36
C TYR A 130 -18.20 4.68 1.13
N ARG A 131 -18.66 4.63 -0.13
CA ARG A 131 -20.09 4.61 -0.49
C ARG A 131 -20.79 3.38 0.09
N LEU A 132 -20.16 2.20 0.03
CA LEU A 132 -20.69 0.96 0.60
C LEU A 132 -20.83 1.02 2.13
N VAL A 133 -19.82 1.56 2.81
CA VAL A 133 -19.85 1.70 4.27
C VAL A 133 -20.87 2.75 4.69
N ARG A 134 -20.87 3.92 4.03
CA ARG A 134 -21.84 5.01 4.27
C ARG A 134 -23.28 4.55 4.00
N GLY A 135 -23.52 3.83 2.91
CA GLY A 135 -24.83 3.26 2.56
C GLY A 135 -25.32 2.22 3.57
N GLY A 136 -24.40 1.52 4.25
CA GLY A 136 -24.71 0.59 5.34
C GLY A 136 -25.02 1.26 6.69
N LEU A 137 -24.87 2.58 6.82
CA LEU A 137 -25.22 3.32 8.04
C LEU A 137 -26.73 3.50 8.17
N THR A 138 -27.22 3.76 9.38
CA THR A 138 -28.64 4.09 9.59
C THR A 138 -29.01 5.39 8.88
N ARG A 139 -30.26 5.52 8.42
CA ARG A 139 -30.75 6.76 7.78
C ARG A 139 -30.48 8.01 8.61
N ARG A 140 -30.65 7.91 9.94
CA ARG A 140 -30.37 9.01 10.88
C ARG A 140 -28.92 9.50 10.81
N VAL A 141 -27.97 8.57 10.73
CA VAL A 141 -26.54 8.92 10.61
C VAL A 141 -26.26 9.47 9.22
N GLN A 142 -26.83 8.89 8.16
CA GLN A 142 -26.64 9.38 6.80
C GLN A 142 -27.11 10.83 6.59
N THR A 143 -28.25 11.21 7.18
CA THR A 143 -28.77 12.58 7.14
C THR A 143 -27.88 13.58 7.89
N GLY A 144 -27.14 13.12 8.91
CA GLY A 144 -26.18 13.96 9.63
C GLY A 144 -24.84 14.14 8.91
N LEU A 145 -24.59 13.42 7.81
CA LEU A 145 -23.35 13.52 7.04
C LEU A 145 -23.52 14.51 5.87
N PRO A 146 -22.46 15.27 5.52
CA PRO A 146 -22.51 16.16 4.36
C PRO A 146 -22.83 15.39 3.08
N PRO A 147 -23.54 16.01 2.11
CA PRO A 147 -23.90 15.34 0.87
C PRO A 147 -22.66 14.80 0.15
N LEU A 148 -22.83 13.66 -0.53
CA LEU A 148 -21.78 13.14 -1.40
C LEU A 148 -21.52 14.16 -2.53
N PRO A 149 -20.26 14.37 -2.93
CA PRO A 149 -19.99 15.08 -4.16
C PRO A 149 -20.67 14.32 -5.32
N ASP A 150 -21.35 15.08 -6.18
CA ASP A 150 -22.10 14.53 -7.31
C ASP A 150 -21.11 13.82 -8.25
N PRO A 151 -21.29 12.52 -8.58
CA PRO A 151 -20.37 11.81 -9.47
C PRO A 151 -20.26 12.42 -10.88
N SER A 152 -21.18 13.32 -11.26
CA SER A 152 -21.22 14.04 -12.53
C SER A 152 -20.40 15.34 -12.55
N ALA A 153 -19.89 15.81 -11.42
CA ALA A 153 -19.23 17.12 -11.30
C ALA A 153 -17.72 17.09 -11.65
N GLY A 154 -17.18 15.95 -12.05
CA GLY A 154 -15.76 15.77 -12.44
C GLY A 154 -15.63 15.13 -13.81
N ALA A 155 -16.04 15.84 -14.86
CA ALA A 155 -15.76 15.53 -16.26
C ALA A 155 -15.09 16.74 -16.92
#